data_AF-A0A0F8ZRX5-F1
#
_entry.id   AF-A0A0F8ZRX5-F1
#
_cell.length_a   1.000
_cell.length_b   1.000
_cell.length_c   1.000
_cell.angle_alpha   90.00
_cell.angle_beta   90.00
_cell.angle_gamma   90.00
#
_symmetry.space_group_name_H-M   'P 1'
#
loop_
_entity.id
_entity.type
_entity.pdbx_description
1 polymer ?
#
loop_
_entity_poly.entity_id
_entity_poly.type
_entity_poly.pdbx_seq_one_letter_code
_entity_poly.pdbx_strand_id
1 'polypeptide(L)'
;IHKDLCFTLHPRLNVFVGPTDGGKSAFVRAMRWALLNIPLGDQFVRYKTDEAIVTIRWEDLSILKRSKGTGINRITYEHGQVDLDYNQFGRDIPDTIVQALGLAPTELSGEQYHLSFGMQMEPAFMLAGWTGAARSAVLDGLCGNDLVVSIVKSLNKDVQKFGRDRNGSQERIKEHQNELAQFKTLDDDVRKLQQVEALMVEFEASDKILCQIDHDLTLAEDSIEWVETRDKILDGLKEIPEVDHDPIEKMLDDLDRVEKVLKKCLDYREYDRDKREAEVENKGIEKLARIELEDLLKECKTCPLCFGELTSKCIEGMLADAVSF
;
A
#
# COMPACT_ATOMS: atom_id res chain seq x y z
N ILE A 1 -32.40 85.57 27.17
CA ILE A 1 -33.43 84.88 26.35
C ILE A 1 -33.20 83.38 26.53
N HIS A 2 -34.11 82.53 27.04
CA HIS A 2 -35.41 82.74 27.71
C HIS A 2 -35.30 82.51 29.25
N LYS A 3 -36.34 82.86 30.03
CA LYS A 3 -36.43 82.63 31.49
C LYS A 3 -37.64 81.76 31.86
N ASP A 4 -38.76 81.96 31.18
CA ASP A 4 -39.86 81.02 31.11
C ASP A 4 -40.57 81.32 29.78
N LEU A 5 -40.87 80.27 29.02
CA LEU A 5 -41.42 80.37 27.67
C LEU A 5 -42.29 79.15 27.42
N CYS A 6 -43.58 79.37 27.20
CA CYS A 6 -44.54 78.32 26.93
C CYS A 6 -45.37 78.69 25.71
N PHE A 7 -45.51 77.74 24.78
CA PHE A 7 -46.35 77.90 23.60
C PHE A 7 -47.08 76.58 23.33
N THR A 8 -48.29 76.71 22.78
CA THR A 8 -49.02 75.59 22.18
C THR A 8 -48.87 75.71 20.67
N LEU A 9 -48.30 74.68 20.04
CA LEU A 9 -48.13 74.63 18.60
C LEU A 9 -49.44 74.19 17.93
N HIS A 10 -49.72 74.75 16.75
CA HIS A 10 -50.78 74.25 15.90
C HIS A 10 -50.34 72.91 15.27
N PRO A 11 -51.25 71.94 15.04
CA PRO A 11 -50.93 70.62 14.48
C PRO A 11 -50.36 70.60 13.04
N ARG A 12 -50.22 71.77 12.42
CA ARG A 12 -49.80 71.91 11.01
C ARG A 12 -48.61 72.85 10.91
N LEU A 13 -48.84 74.06 10.40
CA LEU A 13 -47.77 75.02 10.17
C LEU A 13 -47.68 76.01 11.35
N ASN A 14 -46.48 76.16 11.88
CA ASN A 14 -46.14 77.16 12.90
C ASN A 14 -45.09 78.10 12.32
N VAL A 15 -45.36 79.40 12.29
CA VAL A 15 -44.43 80.40 11.75
C VAL A 15 -44.01 81.35 12.87
N PHE A 16 -42.71 81.36 13.19
CA PHE A 16 -42.15 82.25 14.19
C PHE A 16 -41.57 83.50 13.53
N VAL A 17 -42.22 84.66 13.72
CA VAL A 17 -41.81 85.95 13.15
C VAL A 17 -41.36 86.89 14.26
N GLY A 18 -40.36 87.73 13.97
CA GLY A 18 -39.86 88.73 14.91
C GLY A 18 -38.50 89.31 14.50
N PRO A 19 -37.99 90.31 15.21
CA PRO A 19 -36.70 90.93 14.91
C PRO A 19 -35.54 89.92 15.03
N THR A 20 -34.45 90.18 14.30
CA THR A 20 -33.17 89.45 14.47
C THR A 20 -32.76 89.49 15.94
N ASP A 21 -32.16 88.41 16.42
CA ASP A 21 -31.82 88.20 17.85
C ASP A 21 -33.00 88.17 18.85
N GLY A 22 -34.24 88.11 18.36
CA GLY A 22 -35.45 87.95 19.19
C GLY A 22 -35.65 86.56 19.83
N GLY A 23 -34.68 85.64 19.74
CA GLY A 23 -34.77 84.30 20.35
C GLY A 23 -35.38 83.19 19.47
N LYS A 24 -35.77 83.48 18.23
CA LYS A 24 -36.33 82.49 17.29
C LYS A 24 -35.42 81.27 17.09
N SER A 25 -34.13 81.51 16.83
CA SER A 25 -33.13 80.44 16.67
C SER A 25 -32.82 79.73 18.00
N ALA A 26 -33.03 80.40 19.15
CA ALA A 26 -32.86 79.79 20.46
C ALA A 26 -33.95 78.75 20.76
N PHE A 27 -35.19 78.98 20.31
CA PHE A 27 -36.26 77.98 20.38
C PHE A 27 -35.91 76.71 19.58
N VAL A 28 -35.52 76.85 18.31
CA VAL A 28 -35.14 75.70 17.47
C VAL A 28 -33.96 74.95 18.08
N ARG A 29 -32.97 75.67 18.64
CA ARG A 29 -31.83 75.08 19.33
C ARG A 29 -32.25 74.32 20.61
N ALA A 30 -33.19 74.86 21.37
CA ALA A 30 -33.72 74.21 22.58
C ALA A 30 -34.45 72.89 22.24
N MET A 31 -35.27 72.89 21.18
CA MET A 31 -35.93 71.67 20.68
C MET A 31 -34.92 70.62 20.22
N ARG A 32 -33.94 71.04 19.40
CA ARG A 32 -32.87 70.15 18.92
C ARG A 32 -32.04 69.59 20.07
N TRP A 33 -31.73 70.40 21.08
CA TRP A 33 -30.99 69.96 22.24
C TRP A 33 -31.79 68.95 23.09
N ALA A 34 -33.07 69.22 23.34
CA ALA A 34 -33.91 68.32 24.12
C ALA A 34 -34.09 66.95 23.45
N LEU A 35 -34.24 66.93 22.13
CA LEU A 35 -34.56 65.74 21.35
C LEU A 35 -33.33 64.97 20.84
N LEU A 36 -32.21 65.64 20.58
CA LEU A 36 -31.02 65.05 19.95
C LEU A 36 -29.71 65.26 20.74
N ASN A 37 -29.75 65.99 21.86
CA ASN A 37 -28.57 66.38 22.64
C ASN A 37 -27.54 67.21 21.84
N ILE A 38 -28.00 68.04 20.91
CA ILE A 38 -27.17 68.94 20.10
C ILE A 38 -27.63 70.41 20.28
N PRO A 39 -26.75 71.35 20.64
CA PRO A 39 -25.30 71.21 20.82
C PRO A 39 -24.90 70.50 22.12
N LEU A 40 -23.69 69.94 22.13
CA LEU A 40 -23.07 69.37 23.33
C LEU A 40 -22.59 70.49 24.27
N GLY A 41 -22.38 70.13 25.55
CA GLY A 41 -21.94 71.05 26.60
C GLY A 41 -23.10 71.73 27.32
N ASP A 42 -22.84 72.91 27.87
CA ASP A 42 -23.77 73.71 28.68
C ASP A 42 -23.78 75.19 28.27
N GLN A 43 -23.13 75.56 27.16
CA GLN A 43 -23.04 76.95 26.68
C GLN A 43 -24.39 77.58 26.34
N PHE A 44 -25.43 76.76 26.17
CA PHE A 44 -26.80 77.22 25.96
C PHE A 44 -27.54 77.52 27.26
N VAL A 45 -27.00 77.13 28.42
CA VAL A 45 -27.51 77.54 29.74
C VAL A 45 -27.32 79.04 29.87
N ARG A 46 -28.38 79.73 30.30
CA ARG A 46 -28.36 81.19 30.35
C ARG A 46 -27.34 81.68 31.38
N TYR A 47 -26.70 82.80 31.09
CA TYR A 47 -25.83 83.47 32.05
C TYR A 47 -26.58 83.76 33.38
N LYS A 48 -25.93 83.45 34.51
CA LYS A 48 -26.45 83.57 35.88
C LYS A 48 -27.71 82.72 36.18
N THR A 49 -27.83 81.53 35.59
CA THR A 49 -28.84 80.52 35.97
C THR A 49 -28.19 79.15 36.13
N ASP A 50 -28.72 78.33 37.05
CA ASP A 50 -28.10 77.05 37.43
C ASP A 50 -28.38 75.94 36.41
N GLU A 51 -29.52 76.00 35.71
CA GLU A 51 -29.92 75.00 34.73
C GLU A 51 -30.78 75.56 33.59
N ALA A 52 -30.83 74.80 32.51
CA ALA A 52 -31.79 74.91 31.41
C ALA A 52 -32.73 73.71 31.43
N ILE A 53 -34.03 73.96 31.30
CA ILE A 53 -35.07 72.94 31.26
C ILE A 53 -35.89 73.11 30.00
N VAL A 54 -36.13 72.02 29.29
CA VAL A 54 -37.09 71.95 28.18
C VAL A 54 -38.09 70.85 28.49
N THR A 55 -39.38 71.17 28.40
CA THR A 55 -40.47 70.20 28.53
C THR A 55 -41.28 70.20 27.24
N ILE A 56 -41.45 69.03 26.63
CA ILE A 56 -42.25 68.83 25.44
C ILE A 56 -43.42 67.93 25.82
N ARG A 57 -44.63 68.32 25.43
CA ARG A 57 -45.85 67.53 25.63
C ARG A 57 -46.50 67.30 24.29
N TRP A 58 -46.82 66.05 24.01
CA TRP A 58 -47.52 65.65 22.79
C TRP A 58 -49.02 65.45 23.06
N GLU A 59 -49.81 65.37 21.99
CA GLU A 59 -51.27 65.18 22.07
C GLU A 59 -51.66 63.81 22.64
N ASP A 60 -50.80 62.82 22.49
CA ASP A 60 -50.94 61.45 23.03
C ASP A 60 -50.62 61.36 24.54
N LEU A 61 -50.49 62.51 25.21
CA LEU A 61 -50.10 62.65 26.61
C LEU A 61 -48.65 62.22 26.92
N SER A 62 -47.81 61.98 25.91
CA SER A 62 -46.37 61.80 26.12
C SER A 62 -45.75 63.09 26.67
N ILE A 63 -44.84 62.95 27.65
CA ILE A 63 -44.09 64.06 28.23
C ILE A 63 -42.61 63.75 28.22
N LEU A 64 -41.82 64.62 27.58
CA LEU A 64 -40.36 64.60 27.65
C LEU A 64 -39.90 65.81 28.46
N LYS A 65 -39.07 65.57 29.48
CA LYS A 65 -38.41 66.65 30.22
C LYS A 65 -36.90 66.47 30.18
N ARG A 66 -36.21 67.50 29.73
CA ARG A 66 -34.74 67.56 29.66
C ARG A 66 -34.23 68.66 30.56
N SER A 67 -33.28 68.34 31.44
CA SER A 67 -32.61 69.30 32.33
C SER A 67 -31.09 69.19 32.20
N LYS A 68 -30.41 70.33 32.06
CA LYS A 68 -28.94 70.42 32.06
C LYS A 68 -28.46 71.65 32.81
N GLY A 69 -27.49 71.45 33.67
CA GLY A 69 -26.88 72.50 34.48
C GLY A 69 -25.58 72.02 35.11
N THR A 70 -25.04 72.78 36.06
CA THR A 70 -23.85 72.37 36.81
C THR A 70 -24.15 71.11 37.63
N GLY A 71 -23.54 69.97 37.26
CA GLY A 71 -23.78 68.67 37.93
C GLY A 71 -25.12 68.00 37.57
N ILE A 72 -25.93 68.60 36.71
CA ILE A 72 -27.24 68.10 36.32
C ILE A 72 -27.22 67.74 34.84
N ASN A 73 -27.56 66.48 34.53
CA ASN A 73 -27.79 66.02 33.17
C ASN A 73 -28.88 64.95 33.20
N ARG A 74 -30.15 65.36 33.12
CA ARG A 74 -31.31 64.47 33.30
C ARG A 74 -32.24 64.50 32.11
N ILE A 75 -32.80 63.36 31.77
CA ILE A 75 -33.87 63.23 30.78
C ILE A 75 -34.93 62.28 31.35
N THR A 76 -36.19 62.68 31.26
CA THR A 76 -37.33 61.82 31.58
C THR A 76 -38.29 61.75 30.42
N TYR A 77 -38.89 60.58 30.21
CA TYR A 77 -39.93 60.35 29.23
C TYR A 77 -41.05 59.53 29.86
N GLU A 78 -42.27 60.06 29.81
CA GLU A 78 -43.47 59.44 30.37
C GLU A 78 -44.54 59.28 29.28
N HIS A 79 -45.09 58.07 29.13
CA HIS A 79 -46.23 57.78 28.26
C HIS A 79 -47.01 56.57 28.77
N GLY A 80 -48.24 56.77 29.27
CA GLY A 80 -49.07 55.69 29.80
C GLY A 80 -48.42 54.98 31.00
N GLN A 81 -47.99 53.73 30.83
CA GLN A 81 -47.24 52.96 31.84
C GLN A 81 -45.72 53.06 31.68
N VAL A 82 -45.24 53.66 30.59
CA VAL A 82 -43.81 53.86 30.35
C VAL A 82 -43.36 55.08 31.14
N ASP A 83 -42.41 54.89 32.04
CA ASP A 83 -41.73 55.94 32.80
C ASP A 83 -40.22 55.67 32.76
N LEU A 84 -39.50 56.52 32.03
CA LEU A 84 -38.06 56.43 31.82
C LEU A 84 -37.40 57.64 32.47
N ASP A 85 -36.43 57.39 33.36
CA ASP A 85 -35.67 58.45 34.03
C ASP A 85 -34.17 58.12 34.01
N TYR A 86 -33.40 58.96 33.33
CA TYR A 86 -31.95 58.81 33.23
C TYR A 86 -31.25 60.06 33.75
N ASN A 87 -30.35 59.85 34.70
CA ASN A 87 -29.47 60.86 35.27
C ASN A 87 -28.03 60.62 34.83
N GLN A 88 -27.29 61.72 34.63
CA GLN A 88 -25.86 61.73 34.31
C GLN A 88 -25.47 60.82 33.12
N PHE A 89 -26.36 60.68 32.14
CA PHE A 89 -26.04 59.95 30.92
C PHE A 89 -24.94 60.65 30.11
N GLY A 90 -24.26 59.88 29.25
CA GLY A 90 -23.06 60.31 28.54
C GLY A 90 -23.32 61.31 27.41
N ARG A 91 -22.71 61.04 26.26
CA ARG A 91 -22.79 61.91 25.08
C ARG A 91 -24.13 61.81 24.36
N ASP A 92 -24.70 60.61 24.29
CA ASP A 92 -25.88 60.33 23.49
C ASP A 92 -27.11 60.12 24.39
N ILE A 93 -28.29 60.43 23.86
CA ILE A 93 -29.55 60.16 24.56
C ILE A 93 -29.71 58.63 24.67
N PRO A 94 -30.16 58.09 25.82
CA PRO A 94 -30.41 56.67 25.98
C PRO A 94 -31.29 56.10 24.85
N ASP A 95 -30.88 54.97 24.27
CA ASP A 95 -31.55 54.36 23.12
C ASP A 95 -33.04 54.08 23.36
N THR A 96 -33.41 53.74 24.61
CA THR A 96 -34.80 53.53 25.03
C THR A 96 -35.67 54.76 24.80
N ILE A 97 -35.14 55.96 25.08
CA ILE A 97 -35.84 57.23 24.83
C ILE A 97 -35.84 57.56 23.35
N VAL A 98 -34.73 57.35 22.64
CA VAL A 98 -34.64 57.59 21.19
C VAL A 98 -35.66 56.75 20.42
N GLN A 99 -35.79 55.48 20.80
CA GLN A 99 -36.78 54.56 20.25
C GLN A 99 -38.21 54.99 20.60
N ALA A 100 -38.47 55.37 21.85
CA ALA A 100 -39.79 55.84 22.27
C ALA A 100 -40.23 57.12 21.53
N LEU A 101 -39.29 58.05 21.27
CA LEU A 101 -39.55 59.26 20.52
C LEU A 101 -39.70 59.03 19.01
N GLY A 102 -39.23 57.90 18.48
CA GLY A 102 -39.18 57.63 17.04
C GLY A 102 -38.23 58.57 16.28
N LEU A 103 -37.22 59.13 16.96
CA LEU A 103 -36.28 60.12 16.42
C LEU A 103 -34.86 59.55 16.24
N ALA A 104 -34.76 58.24 16.03
CA ALA A 104 -33.48 57.61 15.74
C ALA A 104 -32.84 58.28 14.50
N PRO A 105 -31.54 58.61 14.56
CA PRO A 105 -30.85 59.07 13.37
C PRO A 105 -30.94 58.00 12.29
N THR A 106 -31.17 58.43 11.06
CA THR A 106 -31.16 57.54 9.92
C THR A 106 -29.72 57.34 9.49
N GLU A 107 -29.24 56.11 9.62
CA GLU A 107 -27.92 55.75 9.10
C GLU A 107 -28.01 55.55 7.59
N LEU A 108 -27.26 56.35 6.85
CA LEU A 108 -27.27 56.36 5.41
C LEU A 108 -25.82 56.42 4.91
N SER A 109 -25.38 55.38 4.21
CA SER A 109 -24.00 55.29 3.68
C SER A 109 -22.89 55.46 4.74
N GLY A 110 -23.15 55.06 5.99
CA GLY A 110 -22.19 55.17 7.10
C GLY A 110 -22.17 56.54 7.80
N GLU A 111 -23.07 57.45 7.42
CA GLU A 111 -23.29 58.73 8.10
C GLU A 111 -24.67 58.77 8.75
N GLN A 112 -24.78 59.47 9.87
CA GLN A 112 -26.02 59.60 10.65
C GLN A 112 -26.72 60.91 10.32
N TYR A 113 -27.96 60.83 9.85
CA TYR A 113 -28.77 61.98 9.46
C TYR A 113 -30.01 62.15 10.33
N HIS A 114 -30.29 63.38 10.75
CA HIS A 114 -31.53 63.73 11.44
C HIS A 114 -32.48 64.47 10.50
N LEU A 115 -33.30 63.72 9.77
CA LEU A 115 -34.19 64.26 8.72
C LEU A 115 -35.26 65.23 9.26
N SER A 116 -35.58 65.15 10.56
CA SER A 116 -36.59 65.99 11.19
C SER A 116 -36.13 67.43 11.46
N PHE A 117 -34.83 67.74 11.31
CA PHE A 117 -34.28 69.07 11.61
C PHE A 117 -33.40 69.58 10.47
N GLY A 118 -33.68 70.78 9.97
CA GLY A 118 -32.78 71.51 9.06
C GLY A 118 -32.06 72.67 9.78
N MET A 119 -30.78 72.89 9.46
CA MET A 119 -30.00 74.00 10.00
C MET A 119 -30.20 75.30 9.23
N GLN A 120 -29.96 76.41 9.92
CA GLN A 120 -29.86 77.70 9.28
C GLN A 120 -28.70 77.68 8.28
N MET A 121 -28.98 78.10 7.03
CA MET A 121 -28.02 78.10 5.92
C MET A 121 -27.48 76.70 5.57
N GLU A 122 -28.18 75.62 5.95
CA GLU A 122 -27.85 74.29 5.45
C GLU A 122 -28.10 74.25 3.94
N PRO A 123 -27.18 73.70 3.13
CA PRO A 123 -27.45 73.45 1.73
C PRO A 123 -28.68 72.55 1.58
N ALA A 124 -29.39 72.69 0.47
CA ALA A 124 -30.57 71.87 0.23
C ALA A 124 -30.20 70.38 0.30
N PHE A 125 -30.88 69.65 1.20
CA PHE A 125 -30.64 68.23 1.47
C PHE A 125 -30.59 67.43 0.17
N MET A 126 -29.58 66.57 0.02
CA MET A 126 -29.25 65.78 -1.18
C MET A 126 -28.90 66.56 -2.45
N LEU A 127 -29.22 67.85 -2.58
CA LEU A 127 -29.01 68.61 -3.82
C LEU A 127 -27.62 69.23 -3.92
N ALA A 128 -27.05 69.68 -2.80
CA ALA A 128 -25.78 70.39 -2.78
C ALA A 128 -24.72 69.61 -1.99
N GLY A 129 -23.55 69.39 -2.61
CA GLY A 129 -22.41 68.73 -1.98
C GLY A 129 -22.40 67.19 -2.05
N TRP A 130 -23.44 66.57 -2.61
CA TRP A 130 -23.60 65.11 -2.64
C TRP A 130 -23.31 64.53 -4.03
N THR A 131 -22.54 63.43 -4.06
CA THR A 131 -22.32 62.66 -5.29
C THR A 131 -23.60 61.94 -5.72
N GLY A 132 -23.71 61.58 -7.01
CA GLY A 132 -24.86 60.80 -7.50
C GLY A 132 -24.97 59.42 -6.82
N ALA A 133 -23.82 58.81 -6.51
CA ALA A 133 -23.77 57.54 -5.80
C ALA A 133 -24.25 57.66 -4.34
N ALA A 134 -23.83 58.72 -3.62
CA ALA A 134 -24.28 58.98 -2.25
C ALA A 134 -25.79 59.19 -2.20
N ARG A 135 -26.34 59.97 -3.14
CA ARG A 135 -27.80 60.16 -3.25
C ARG A 135 -28.55 58.84 -3.47
N SER A 136 -28.09 58.01 -4.41
CA SER A 136 -28.74 56.71 -4.67
C SER A 136 -28.71 55.83 -3.44
N ALA A 137 -27.55 55.71 -2.78
CA ALA A 137 -27.41 54.86 -1.60
C ALA A 137 -28.29 55.34 -0.43
N VAL A 138 -28.45 56.65 -0.26
CA VAL A 138 -29.37 57.20 0.75
C VAL A 138 -30.83 56.95 0.41
N LEU A 139 -31.22 57.09 -0.87
CA LEU A 139 -32.58 56.77 -1.31
C LEU A 139 -32.87 55.27 -1.17
N ASP A 140 -31.89 54.42 -1.48
CA ASP A 140 -31.99 52.98 -1.31
C ASP A 140 -32.21 52.62 0.17
N GLY A 141 -31.51 53.28 1.09
CA GLY A 141 -31.69 53.09 2.53
C GLY A 141 -33.00 53.60 3.07
N LEU A 142 -33.44 54.78 2.63
CA LEU A 142 -34.77 55.32 2.99
C LEU A 142 -35.91 54.45 2.47
N CYS A 143 -35.73 53.81 1.32
CA CYS A 143 -36.71 52.88 0.76
C CYS A 143 -36.62 51.46 1.36
N GLY A 144 -35.64 51.19 2.23
CA GLY A 144 -35.39 49.84 2.78
C GLY A 144 -34.83 48.84 1.76
N ASN A 145 -34.29 49.32 0.63
CA ASN A 145 -33.70 48.50 -0.43
C ASN A 145 -32.22 48.15 -0.21
N ASP A 146 -31.59 48.71 0.83
CA ASP A 146 -30.18 48.44 1.15
C ASP A 146 -29.86 46.96 1.26
N LEU A 147 -30.76 46.17 1.86
CA LEU A 147 -30.58 44.73 1.96
C LEU A 147 -30.48 44.08 0.57
N VAL A 148 -31.38 44.44 -0.35
CA VAL A 148 -31.38 43.92 -1.73
C VAL A 148 -30.10 44.32 -2.46
N VAL A 149 -29.69 45.58 -2.34
CA VAL A 149 -28.45 46.08 -2.95
C VAL A 149 -27.23 45.34 -2.40
N SER A 150 -27.19 45.07 -1.09
CA SER A 150 -26.09 44.33 -0.46
C SER A 150 -26.00 42.88 -0.94
N ILE A 151 -27.15 42.21 -1.11
CA ILE A 151 -27.24 40.84 -1.62
C ILE A 151 -26.74 40.79 -3.06
N VAL A 152 -27.20 41.70 -3.93
CA VAL A 152 -26.75 41.78 -5.32
C VAL A 152 -25.24 41.98 -5.41
N LYS A 153 -24.66 42.85 -4.57
CA LYS A 153 -23.21 43.05 -4.51
C LYS A 153 -22.47 41.77 -4.08
N SER A 154 -22.98 41.04 -3.10
CA SER A 154 -22.37 39.77 -2.66
C SER A 154 -22.42 38.71 -3.76
N LEU A 155 -23.59 38.51 -4.37
CA LEU A 155 -23.77 37.54 -5.45
C LEU A 155 -22.85 37.82 -6.64
N ASN A 156 -22.67 39.09 -7.01
CA ASN A 156 -21.74 39.46 -8.07
C ASN A 156 -20.28 39.11 -7.72
N LYS A 157 -19.86 39.26 -6.45
CA LYS A 157 -18.53 38.83 -6.01
C LYS A 157 -18.37 37.32 -6.11
N ASP A 158 -19.39 36.57 -5.72
CA ASP A 158 -19.39 35.11 -5.78
C ASP A 158 -19.32 34.62 -7.23
N VAL A 159 -20.10 35.21 -8.14
CA VAL A 159 -20.05 34.93 -9.58
C VAL A 159 -18.64 35.14 -10.13
N GLN A 160 -17.99 36.25 -9.77
CA GLN A 160 -16.61 36.51 -10.21
C GLN A 160 -15.60 35.50 -9.63
N LYS A 161 -15.78 35.11 -8.36
CA LYS A 161 -14.93 34.10 -7.71
C LYS A 161 -15.05 32.75 -8.39
N PHE A 162 -16.27 32.25 -8.56
CA PHE A 162 -16.52 30.99 -9.25
C PHE A 162 -16.05 31.01 -10.71
N GLY A 163 -16.16 32.15 -11.39
CA GLY A 163 -15.60 32.32 -12.74
C GLY A 163 -14.08 32.12 -12.77
N ARG A 164 -13.35 32.71 -11.81
CA ARG A 164 -11.89 32.51 -11.70
C ARG A 164 -11.53 31.07 -11.36
N ASP A 165 -12.22 30.46 -10.40
CA ASP A 165 -11.96 29.08 -9.97
C ASP A 165 -12.23 28.09 -11.10
N ARG A 166 -13.29 28.33 -11.89
CA ARG A 166 -13.61 27.54 -13.08
C ARG A 166 -12.49 27.63 -14.12
N ASN A 167 -12.03 28.84 -14.43
CA ASN A 167 -10.96 29.03 -15.42
C ASN A 167 -9.66 28.35 -14.96
N GLY A 168 -9.26 28.52 -13.70
CA GLY A 168 -8.06 27.86 -13.16
C GLY A 168 -8.19 26.33 -13.10
N SER A 169 -9.39 25.80 -12.90
CA SER A 169 -9.62 24.34 -12.97
C SER A 169 -9.56 23.83 -14.40
N GLN A 170 -10.07 24.61 -15.36
CA GLN A 170 -9.99 24.27 -16.78
C GLN A 170 -8.55 24.25 -17.30
N GLU A 171 -7.70 25.17 -16.83
CA GLU A 171 -6.27 25.21 -17.14
C GLU A 171 -5.57 23.93 -16.63
N ARG A 172 -5.76 23.58 -15.36
CA ARG A 172 -5.19 22.37 -14.74
C ARG A 172 -5.63 21.07 -15.43
N ILE A 173 -6.89 20.99 -15.85
CA ILE A 173 -7.37 19.85 -16.63
C ILE A 173 -6.60 19.71 -17.94
N LYS A 174 -6.33 20.82 -18.65
CA LYS A 174 -5.53 20.79 -19.88
C LYS A 174 -4.09 20.38 -19.62
N GLU A 175 -3.48 20.89 -18.54
CA GLU A 175 -2.12 20.51 -18.13
C GLU A 175 -2.04 19.01 -17.86
N HIS A 176 -2.92 18.45 -17.02
CA HIS A 176 -2.93 17.02 -16.73
C HIS A 176 -3.26 16.16 -17.96
N GLN A 177 -4.11 16.63 -18.87
CA GLN A 177 -4.36 15.94 -20.14
C GLN A 177 -3.10 15.89 -21.01
N ASN A 178 -2.30 16.95 -21.03
CA ASN A 178 -1.03 16.97 -21.75
C ASN A 178 0.01 16.05 -21.09
N GLU A 179 0.09 16.04 -19.76
CA GLU A 179 0.95 15.12 -19.00
C GLU A 179 0.57 13.65 -19.29
N LEU A 180 -0.72 13.31 -19.21
CA LEU A 180 -1.23 11.98 -19.54
C LEU A 180 -0.93 11.56 -20.98
N ALA A 181 -0.92 12.50 -21.92
CA ALA A 181 -0.58 12.21 -23.31
C ALA A 181 0.85 11.71 -23.50
N GLN A 182 1.79 12.09 -22.61
CA GLN A 182 3.18 11.62 -22.64
C GLN A 182 3.32 10.14 -22.29
N PHE A 183 2.38 9.60 -21.50
CA PHE A 183 2.40 8.21 -21.05
C PHE A 183 1.64 7.25 -21.98
N LYS A 184 1.20 7.71 -23.16
CA LYS A 184 0.47 6.85 -24.10
C LYS A 184 1.25 5.62 -24.56
N THR A 185 2.58 5.68 -24.62
CA THR A 185 3.43 4.57 -25.08
C THR A 185 3.86 3.63 -23.97
N LEU A 186 3.48 3.92 -22.72
CA LEU A 186 3.96 3.18 -21.55
C LEU A 186 3.58 1.69 -21.63
N ASP A 187 2.37 1.38 -22.11
CA ASP A 187 1.92 -0.01 -22.30
C ASP A 187 2.77 -0.75 -23.34
N ASP A 188 3.19 -0.08 -24.41
CA ASP A 188 4.06 -0.67 -25.44
C ASP A 188 5.48 -0.86 -24.90
N ASP A 189 5.98 0.07 -24.09
CA ASP A 189 7.30 -0.02 -23.48
C ASP A 189 7.36 -1.14 -22.42
N VAL A 190 6.27 -1.37 -21.67
CA VAL A 190 6.12 -2.53 -20.79
C VAL A 190 6.16 -3.84 -21.59
N ARG A 191 5.48 -3.92 -22.74
CA ARG A 191 5.55 -5.12 -23.61
C ARG A 191 6.95 -5.38 -24.14
N LYS A 192 7.67 -4.33 -24.56
CA LYS A 192 9.07 -4.47 -25.01
C LYS A 192 9.97 -4.97 -23.87
N LEU A 193 9.80 -4.45 -22.65
CA LEU A 193 10.55 -4.92 -21.49
C LEU A 193 10.30 -6.41 -21.21
N GLN A 194 9.04 -6.85 -21.25
CA GLN A 194 8.70 -8.27 -21.10
C GLN A 194 9.34 -9.16 -22.18
N GLN A 195 9.43 -8.68 -23.43
CA GLN A 195 10.13 -9.39 -24.50
C GLN A 195 11.64 -9.48 -24.24
N VAL A 196 12.26 -8.41 -23.75
CA VAL A 196 13.69 -8.40 -23.40
C VAL A 196 13.96 -9.34 -22.23
N GLU A 197 13.12 -9.34 -21.19
CA GLU A 197 13.24 -10.29 -20.08
C GLU A 197 13.15 -11.74 -20.55
N ALA A 198 12.21 -12.07 -21.43
CA ALA A 198 12.10 -13.41 -22.00
C ALA A 198 13.37 -13.81 -22.78
N LEU A 199 13.91 -12.91 -23.60
CA LEU A 199 15.18 -13.11 -24.31
C LEU A 199 16.36 -13.29 -23.37
N MET A 200 16.40 -12.58 -22.24
CA MET A 200 17.45 -12.76 -21.23
C MET A 200 17.41 -14.16 -20.61
N VAL A 201 16.22 -14.70 -20.33
CA VAL A 201 16.07 -16.06 -19.82
C VAL A 201 16.57 -17.09 -20.85
N GLU A 202 16.26 -16.91 -22.13
CA GLU A 202 16.77 -17.76 -23.21
C GLU A 202 18.30 -17.67 -23.35
N PHE A 203 18.85 -16.47 -23.17
CA PHE A 203 20.30 -16.25 -23.18
C PHE A 203 20.98 -16.95 -22.01
N GLU A 204 20.47 -16.82 -20.78
CA GLU A 204 21.00 -17.52 -19.60
C GLU A 204 20.97 -19.04 -19.76
N ALA A 205 19.91 -19.59 -20.36
CA ALA A 205 19.85 -21.01 -20.67
C ALA A 205 20.92 -21.43 -21.69
N SER A 206 21.14 -20.61 -22.71
CA SER A 206 22.16 -20.86 -23.74
C SER A 206 23.57 -20.73 -23.20
N ASP A 207 23.83 -19.74 -22.33
CA ASP A 207 25.11 -19.54 -21.65
C ASP A 207 25.48 -20.73 -20.77
N LYS A 208 24.49 -21.30 -20.06
CA LYS A 208 24.67 -22.51 -19.26
C LYS A 208 25.06 -23.73 -20.11
N ILE A 209 24.50 -23.86 -21.32
CA ILE A 209 24.89 -24.91 -22.28
C ILE A 209 26.33 -24.66 -22.77
N LEU A 210 26.69 -23.42 -23.06
CA LEU A 210 28.06 -23.08 -23.47
C LEU A 210 29.06 -23.42 -22.37
N CYS A 211 28.77 -23.14 -21.09
CA CYS A 211 29.62 -23.56 -19.98
C CYS A 211 29.78 -25.08 -19.88
N GLN A 212 28.73 -25.86 -20.18
CA GLN A 212 28.83 -27.32 -20.20
C GLN A 212 29.71 -27.81 -21.35
N ILE A 213 29.55 -27.25 -22.54
CA ILE A 213 30.38 -27.58 -23.71
C ILE A 213 31.85 -27.23 -23.45
N ASP A 214 32.12 -26.07 -22.84
CA ASP A 214 33.48 -25.64 -22.47
C ASP A 214 34.13 -26.60 -21.46
N HIS A 215 33.35 -27.08 -20.49
CA HIS A 215 33.79 -28.10 -19.54
C HIS A 215 34.08 -29.45 -20.22
N ASP A 216 33.22 -29.88 -21.13
CA ASP A 216 33.42 -31.13 -21.87
C ASP A 216 34.64 -31.05 -22.81
N LEU A 217 34.90 -29.88 -23.39
CA LEU A 217 36.10 -29.60 -24.19
C LEU A 217 37.38 -29.74 -23.36
N THR A 218 37.41 -29.16 -22.15
CA THR A 218 38.57 -29.29 -21.26
C THR A 218 38.83 -30.74 -20.87
N LEU A 219 37.78 -31.52 -20.57
CA LEU A 219 37.91 -32.96 -20.30
C LEU A 219 38.43 -33.75 -21.51
N ALA A 220 38.01 -33.37 -22.72
CA ALA A 220 38.49 -33.99 -23.95
C ALA A 220 39.95 -33.65 -24.22
N GLU A 221 40.38 -32.41 -23.98
CA GLU A 221 41.78 -31.99 -24.07
C GLU A 221 42.67 -32.77 -23.10
N ASP A 222 42.27 -32.91 -21.83
CA ASP A 222 42.98 -33.73 -20.84
C ASP A 222 43.08 -35.20 -21.28
N SER A 223 42.00 -35.73 -21.89
CA SER A 223 41.96 -37.10 -22.40
C SER A 223 42.91 -37.31 -23.59
N ILE A 224 43.05 -36.31 -24.46
CA ILE A 224 44.01 -36.32 -25.57
C ILE A 224 45.44 -36.35 -25.02
N GLU A 225 45.76 -35.48 -24.05
CA GLU A 225 47.08 -35.45 -23.40
C GLU A 225 47.43 -36.80 -22.75
N TRP A 226 46.43 -37.44 -22.14
CA TRP A 226 46.58 -38.77 -21.57
C TRP A 226 46.90 -39.85 -22.61
N VAL A 227 46.24 -39.81 -23.77
CA VAL A 227 46.52 -40.72 -24.90
C VAL A 227 47.92 -40.47 -25.45
N GLU A 228 48.33 -39.22 -25.67
CA GLU A 228 49.68 -38.88 -26.12
C GLU A 228 50.77 -39.39 -25.17
N THR A 229 50.51 -39.32 -23.85
CA THR A 229 51.41 -39.85 -22.83
C THR A 229 51.52 -41.38 -22.92
N ARG A 230 50.41 -42.08 -23.16
CA ARG A 230 50.41 -43.55 -23.34
C ARG A 230 51.07 -43.98 -24.64
N ASP A 231 50.90 -43.21 -25.72
CA ASP A 231 51.60 -43.47 -26.98
C ASP A 231 53.13 -43.35 -26.81
N LYS A 232 53.61 -42.36 -26.03
CA LYS A 232 55.04 -42.27 -25.66
C LYS A 232 55.52 -43.48 -24.86
N ILE A 233 54.70 -43.99 -23.94
CA ILE A 233 55.02 -45.22 -23.18
C ILE A 233 55.06 -46.44 -24.11
N LEU A 234 54.11 -46.55 -25.04
CA LEU A 234 54.06 -47.62 -26.03
C LEU A 234 55.25 -47.58 -27.00
N ASP A 235 55.67 -46.40 -27.42
CA ASP A 235 56.88 -46.23 -28.23
C ASP A 235 58.15 -46.63 -27.45
N GLY A 236 58.22 -46.33 -26.15
CA GLY A 236 59.31 -46.81 -25.27
C GLY A 236 59.30 -48.33 -25.05
N LEU A 237 58.15 -48.99 -25.21
CA LEU A 237 58.01 -50.45 -25.12
C LEU A 237 58.35 -51.19 -26.42
N LYS A 238 58.66 -50.49 -27.52
CA LYS A 238 59.14 -51.13 -28.76
C LYS A 238 60.58 -51.63 -28.66
N GLU A 239 61.35 -51.19 -27.66
CA GLU A 239 62.67 -51.73 -27.32
C GLU A 239 62.55 -52.80 -26.21
N ILE A 240 61.90 -53.93 -26.51
CA ILE A 240 61.93 -55.10 -25.63
C ILE A 240 63.31 -55.76 -25.82
N PRO A 241 64.11 -55.99 -24.76
CA PRO A 241 65.35 -56.74 -24.89
C PRO A 241 65.03 -58.17 -25.34
N GLU A 242 65.77 -58.69 -26.35
CA GLU A 242 65.71 -60.10 -26.72
C GLU A 242 65.96 -60.97 -25.48
N VAL A 243 64.95 -61.72 -25.07
CA VAL A 243 65.08 -62.71 -24.01
C VAL A 243 65.74 -63.95 -24.62
N ASP A 244 66.92 -64.30 -24.10
CA ASP A 244 67.65 -65.50 -24.48
C ASP A 244 66.77 -66.76 -24.26
N HIS A 245 66.29 -67.35 -25.36
CA HIS A 245 65.33 -68.45 -25.38
C HIS A 245 65.98 -69.83 -25.07
N ASP A 246 67.31 -69.90 -25.04
CA ASP A 246 68.11 -71.13 -24.91
C ASP A 246 67.89 -71.93 -23.61
N PRO A 247 67.63 -71.30 -22.43
CA PRO A 247 67.31 -72.03 -21.20
C PRO A 247 65.86 -72.58 -21.18
N ILE A 248 64.95 -71.93 -21.90
CA ILE A 248 63.51 -72.25 -21.89
C ILE A 248 63.21 -73.46 -22.77
N GLU A 249 63.89 -73.59 -23.91
CA GLU A 249 63.78 -74.79 -24.76
C GLU A 249 64.26 -76.07 -24.05
N LYS A 250 65.36 -75.99 -23.27
CA LYS A 250 65.82 -77.13 -22.46
C LYS A 250 64.82 -77.55 -21.38
N MET A 251 64.17 -76.58 -20.73
CA MET A 251 63.13 -76.87 -19.73
C MET A 251 61.86 -77.46 -20.36
N LEU A 252 61.54 -77.10 -21.61
CA LEU A 252 60.44 -77.70 -22.38
C LEU A 252 60.74 -79.15 -22.78
N ASP A 253 61.98 -79.44 -23.20
CA ASP A 253 62.43 -80.80 -23.51
C ASP A 253 62.43 -81.71 -22.26
N ASP A 254 62.82 -81.17 -21.10
CA ASP A 254 62.78 -81.90 -19.84
C ASP A 254 61.33 -82.15 -19.37
N LEU A 255 60.39 -81.21 -19.61
CA LEU A 255 58.97 -81.40 -19.34
C LEU A 255 58.34 -82.48 -20.25
N ASP A 256 58.70 -82.52 -21.54
CA ASP A 256 58.22 -83.56 -22.47
C ASP A 256 58.76 -84.95 -22.10
N ARG A 257 59.99 -85.03 -21.57
CA ARG A 257 60.55 -86.27 -20.99
C ARG A 257 59.78 -86.72 -19.75
N VAL A 258 59.45 -85.79 -18.85
CA VAL A 258 58.67 -86.10 -17.65
C VAL A 258 57.27 -86.57 -18.03
N GLU A 259 56.61 -85.95 -19.02
CA GLU A 259 55.29 -86.38 -19.49
C GLU A 259 55.31 -87.81 -20.06
N LYS A 260 56.33 -88.15 -20.85
CA LYS A 260 56.52 -89.51 -21.39
C LYS A 260 56.71 -90.56 -20.30
N VAL A 261 57.45 -90.23 -19.24
CA VAL A 261 57.62 -91.11 -18.08
C VAL A 261 56.31 -91.23 -17.30
N LEU A 262 55.57 -90.14 -17.13
CA LEU A 262 54.30 -90.13 -16.41
C LEU A 262 53.24 -91.01 -17.12
N LYS A 263 53.15 -90.93 -18.46
CA LYS A 263 52.31 -91.83 -19.27
C LYS A 263 52.65 -93.29 -19.06
N LYS A 264 53.94 -93.67 -19.13
CA LYS A 264 54.37 -95.05 -18.85
C LYS A 264 54.03 -95.52 -17.43
N CYS A 265 54.11 -94.64 -16.43
CA CYS A 265 53.73 -94.97 -15.06
C CYS A 265 52.22 -95.14 -14.89
N LEU A 266 51.41 -94.38 -15.63
CA LEU A 266 49.94 -94.54 -15.65
C LEU A 266 49.54 -95.85 -16.31
N ASP A 267 50.13 -96.19 -17.46
CA ASP A 267 49.88 -97.45 -18.17
C ASP A 267 50.23 -98.68 -17.30
N TYR A 268 51.34 -98.62 -16.54
CA TYR A 268 51.71 -99.68 -15.62
C TYR A 268 50.75 -99.82 -14.43
N ARG A 269 50.17 -98.71 -13.97
CA ARG A 269 49.20 -98.70 -12.87
C ARG A 269 47.86 -99.26 -13.30
N GLU A 270 47.48 -99.00 -14.54
CA GLU A 270 46.28 -99.56 -15.17
C GLU A 270 46.42 -101.06 -15.38
N TYR A 271 47.57 -101.52 -15.89
CA TYR A 271 47.89 -102.95 -16.00
C TYR A 271 47.88 -103.70 -14.65
N ASP A 272 48.41 -103.11 -13.57
CA ASP A 272 48.40 -103.75 -12.23
C ASP A 272 46.99 -103.84 -11.62
N ARG A 273 46.11 -102.89 -11.95
CA ARG A 273 44.70 -102.91 -11.53
C ARG A 273 43.94 -104.01 -12.26
N ASP A 274 44.06 -104.09 -13.58
CA ASP A 274 43.37 -105.08 -14.40
C ASP A 274 43.81 -106.51 -14.04
N LYS A 275 45.10 -106.70 -13.73
CA LYS A 275 45.63 -107.98 -13.24
C LYS A 275 45.00 -108.41 -11.91
N ARG A 276 44.83 -107.47 -10.96
CA ARG A 276 44.21 -107.77 -9.66
C ARG A 276 42.72 -108.08 -9.79
N GLU A 277 42.01 -107.40 -10.68
CA GLU A 277 40.59 -107.68 -10.94
C GLU A 277 40.40 -109.09 -11.54
N ALA A 278 41.23 -109.46 -12.52
CA ALA A 278 41.21 -110.81 -13.09
C ALA A 278 41.55 -111.92 -12.06
N GLU A 279 42.49 -111.68 -11.14
CA GLU A 279 42.82 -112.63 -10.06
C GLU A 279 41.65 -112.82 -9.07
N VAL A 280 40.87 -111.77 -8.82
CA VAL A 280 39.69 -111.84 -7.94
C VAL A 280 38.52 -112.55 -8.63
N GLU A 281 38.28 -112.27 -9.92
CA GLU A 281 37.27 -112.99 -10.71
C GLU A 281 37.57 -114.49 -10.80
N ASN A 282 38.82 -114.88 -11.09
CA ASN A 282 39.20 -116.30 -11.16
C ASN A 282 38.97 -117.03 -9.84
N LYS A 283 39.34 -116.42 -8.70
CA LYS A 283 39.05 -116.99 -7.37
C LYS A 283 37.54 -117.10 -7.09
N GLY A 284 36.74 -116.19 -7.63
CA GLY A 284 35.28 -116.24 -7.53
C GLY A 284 34.69 -117.42 -8.34
N ILE A 285 35.19 -117.62 -9.55
CA ILE A 285 34.77 -118.70 -10.46
C ILE A 285 35.15 -120.07 -9.88
N GLU A 286 36.37 -120.25 -9.36
CA GLU A 286 36.78 -121.51 -8.70
C GLU A 286 35.88 -121.88 -7.51
N LYS A 287 35.46 -120.87 -6.74
CA LYS A 287 34.59 -121.09 -5.58
C LYS A 287 33.17 -121.51 -5.98
N LEU A 288 32.63 -120.92 -7.04
CA LEU A 288 31.31 -121.27 -7.61
C LEU A 288 31.33 -122.66 -8.24
N ALA A 289 32.36 -122.98 -9.03
CA ALA A 289 32.52 -124.31 -9.63
C ALA A 289 32.62 -125.41 -8.57
N ARG A 290 33.27 -125.12 -7.43
CA ARG A 290 33.36 -126.06 -6.30
C ARG A 290 32.00 -126.32 -5.64
N ILE A 291 31.16 -125.29 -5.50
CA ILE A 291 29.82 -125.42 -4.93
C ILE A 291 28.90 -126.21 -5.87
N GLU A 292 28.92 -125.90 -7.17
CA GLU A 292 28.13 -126.65 -8.17
C GLU A 292 28.55 -128.11 -8.26
N LEU A 293 29.86 -128.42 -8.22
CA LEU A 293 30.35 -129.78 -8.21
C LEU A 293 29.91 -130.53 -6.94
N GLU A 294 29.93 -129.86 -5.78
CA GLU A 294 29.47 -130.43 -4.52
C GLU A 294 27.96 -130.73 -4.54
N ASP A 295 27.14 -129.86 -5.12
CA ASP A 295 25.69 -130.06 -5.23
C ASP A 295 25.35 -131.20 -6.21
N LEU A 296 26.00 -131.25 -7.39
CA LEU A 296 25.83 -132.33 -8.36
C LEU A 296 26.21 -133.71 -7.79
N LEU A 297 27.28 -133.78 -6.99
CA LEU A 297 27.72 -135.01 -6.34
C LEU A 297 26.77 -135.48 -5.22
N LYS A 298 26.06 -134.55 -4.56
CA LYS A 298 25.04 -134.89 -3.54
C LYS A 298 23.74 -135.41 -4.16
N GLU A 299 23.37 -134.94 -5.35
CA GLU A 299 22.20 -135.46 -6.07
C GLU A 299 22.44 -136.85 -6.66
N CYS A 300 23.68 -137.15 -7.06
CA CYS A 300 24.08 -138.46 -7.53
C CYS A 300 24.21 -139.44 -6.35
N LYS A 301 23.23 -140.32 -6.14
CA LYS A 301 23.28 -141.35 -5.07
C LYS A 301 24.32 -142.47 -5.32
N THR A 302 24.95 -142.48 -6.48
CA THR A 302 25.94 -143.49 -6.93
C THR A 302 27.10 -142.82 -7.66
N CYS A 303 28.33 -143.20 -7.33
CA CYS A 303 29.55 -142.63 -7.90
C CYS A 303 29.67 -142.93 -9.41
N PRO A 304 29.84 -141.94 -10.29
CA PRO A 304 29.90 -142.15 -11.74
C PRO A 304 31.19 -142.84 -12.23
N LEU A 305 32.25 -142.89 -11.42
CA LEU A 305 33.53 -143.54 -11.79
C LEU A 305 33.63 -145.01 -11.35
N CYS A 306 32.99 -145.39 -10.24
CA CYS A 306 33.11 -146.74 -9.66
C CYS A 306 31.78 -147.39 -9.25
N PHE A 307 30.65 -146.73 -9.50
CA PHE A 307 29.27 -147.21 -9.29
C PHE A 307 28.92 -147.66 -7.85
N GLY A 308 29.72 -147.28 -6.85
CA GLY A 308 29.42 -147.51 -5.43
C GLY A 308 28.60 -146.38 -4.77
N GLU A 309 28.03 -146.65 -3.59
CA GLU A 309 27.27 -145.65 -2.81
C GLU A 309 28.18 -144.51 -2.30
N LEU A 310 27.79 -143.27 -2.58
CA LEU A 310 28.52 -142.07 -2.18
C LEU A 310 28.26 -141.75 -0.70
N THR A 311 29.25 -142.01 0.15
CA THR A 311 29.25 -141.57 1.56
C THR A 311 29.92 -140.19 1.69
N SER A 312 29.54 -139.41 2.70
CA SER A 312 30.03 -138.04 2.92
C SER A 312 31.55 -137.90 2.93
N LYS A 313 32.26 -138.93 3.39
CA LYS A 313 33.73 -138.98 3.42
C LYS A 313 34.38 -139.14 2.03
N CYS A 314 33.67 -139.71 1.05
CA CYS A 314 34.15 -139.84 -0.33
C CYS A 314 34.01 -138.53 -1.12
N ILE A 315 32.96 -137.75 -0.84
CA ILE A 315 32.70 -136.45 -1.49
C ILE A 315 33.77 -135.42 -1.09
N GLU A 316 34.16 -135.37 0.18
CA GLU A 316 35.23 -134.47 0.65
C GLU A 316 36.61 -134.82 0.06
N GLY A 317 36.89 -136.09 -0.22
CA GLY A 317 38.13 -136.51 -0.88
C GLY A 317 38.21 -136.08 -2.35
N MET A 318 37.12 -136.21 -3.11
CA MET A 318 37.06 -135.78 -4.52
C MET A 318 37.14 -134.25 -4.69
N LEU A 319 36.62 -133.49 -3.72
CA LEU A 319 36.70 -132.02 -3.72
C LEU A 319 38.10 -131.49 -3.33
N ALA A 320 38.96 -132.30 -2.72
CA ALA A 320 40.31 -131.92 -2.36
C ALA A 320 41.32 -132.05 -3.52
N ASP A 321 41.13 -133.03 -4.41
CA ASP A 321 42.02 -133.27 -5.57
C ASP A 321 41.68 -132.38 -6.79
N ALA A 322 40.49 -131.76 -6.83
CA ALA A 322 40.05 -130.93 -7.95
C ALA A 322 40.62 -129.49 -7.96
N VAL A 323 41.37 -129.08 -6.92
CA VAL A 323 41.84 -127.68 -6.72
C VAL A 323 43.38 -127.57 -6.82
N SER A 324 44.07 -128.52 -7.46
CA SER A 324 45.53 -128.50 -7.63
C SER A 324 46.01 -128.30 -9.07
N PHE A 325 45.24 -127.58 -9.90
CA PHE A 325 45.67 -127.10 -11.22
C PHE A 325 45.33 -125.63 -11.39
#